data_AF-A0A7X7SBU7-F1
#
_entry.id   AF-A0A7X7SBU7-F1
#
_cell.length_a   1.000
_cell.length_b   1.000
_cell.length_c   1.000
_cell.angle_alpha   90.00
_cell.angle_beta   90.00
_cell.angle_gamma   90.00
#
_symmetry.space_group_name_H-M   'P 1'
#
loop_
_entity.id
_entity.type
_entity.pdbx_description
1 polymer ?
#
loop_
_entity_poly.entity_id
_entity_poly.type
_entity_poly.pdbx_seq_one_letter_code
_entity_poly.pdbx_strand_id
1 'polypeptide(L)'
;MPILSAIGRKSPKTRALIAGIYLALGLGALTMLIPLGLMAAGSTKSIADQRENVLVPRFLVSDEALWRKHLEALFNESMDALNMAFDSDYIVFEDIPLPPEDAPGAELVPLWREFLASGSLPPEAITIGHYWAPQAGAFPVQLRAFRRHLRETYGTLDELNRALGTDFDAWYTVFVQPPAYLFPHAKPGATPLADEFDRFKLTAPDWCRVVLSPEGYFKRLYLKPRHSRDIDAYNAAHGTAHASYADVPLPRRFPETASPLEQEEWMDFTRNSLSPLWVRDGVLDTPETRWRDWLVQRSEGKGQRS
;
A
#
# COMPACT_ATOMS: atom_id res chain seq x y z
N MET A 1 50.30 17.33 35.25
CA MET A 1 50.08 18.29 36.36
C MET A 1 48.71 18.93 36.20
N PRO A 2 47.86 18.98 37.24
CA PRO A 2 46.55 19.62 37.11
C PRO A 2 46.75 21.15 36.99
N ILE A 3 46.15 21.77 35.97
CA ILE A 3 46.25 23.21 35.67
C ILE A 3 45.64 24.09 36.78
N LEU A 4 44.85 23.50 37.69
CA LEU A 4 44.19 24.19 38.80
C LEU A 4 44.61 23.57 40.15
N SER A 5 45.15 24.41 41.04
CA SER A 5 45.55 23.99 42.40
C SER A 5 44.32 23.50 43.19
N ALA A 6 44.54 22.50 44.06
CA ALA A 6 43.47 21.91 44.88
C ALA A 6 42.77 22.93 45.80
N ILE A 7 43.48 23.99 46.20
CA ILE A 7 43.00 25.05 47.10
C ILE A 7 42.13 26.07 46.34
N GLY A 8 42.40 26.35 45.05
CA GLY A 8 41.66 27.31 44.24
C GLY A 8 40.27 26.83 43.77
N ARG A 9 40.01 25.52 43.74
CA ARG A 9 38.74 24.92 43.26
C ARG A 9 37.51 25.30 44.09
N LYS A 10 37.69 25.67 45.37
CA LYS A 10 36.59 26.09 46.25
C LYS A 10 36.21 27.57 46.07
N SER A 11 37.01 28.37 45.35
CA SER A 11 36.70 29.78 45.15
C SER A 11 35.48 29.95 44.22
N PRO A 12 34.55 30.87 44.51
CA PRO A 12 33.37 31.08 43.68
C PRO A 12 33.74 31.52 42.25
N LYS A 13 34.84 32.25 42.08
CA LYS A 13 35.37 32.66 40.77
C LYS A 13 35.82 31.47 39.91
N THR A 14 36.56 30.53 40.51
CA THR A 14 37.00 29.32 39.80
C THR A 14 35.81 28.41 39.46
N ARG A 15 34.81 28.30 40.34
CA ARG A 15 33.58 27.54 40.05
C ARG A 15 32.78 28.16 38.90
N ALA A 16 32.66 29.49 38.85
CA ALA A 16 32.02 30.19 37.74
C ALA A 16 32.75 29.98 36.40
N LEU A 17 34.09 30.03 36.39
CA LEU A 17 34.89 29.74 35.20
C LEU A 17 34.68 28.31 34.70
N ILE A 18 34.72 27.32 35.60
CA ILE A 18 34.48 25.90 35.25
C ILE A 18 33.06 25.71 34.71
N ALA A 19 32.05 26.31 35.36
CA ALA A 19 30.67 26.27 34.89
C ALA A 19 30.53 26.89 33.49
N GLY A 20 31.22 28.02 33.23
CA GLY A 20 31.26 28.65 31.92
C GLY A 20 31.89 27.77 30.85
N ILE A 21 32.99 27.06 31.17
CA ILE A 21 33.62 26.09 30.26
C ILE A 21 32.66 24.94 29.95
N TYR A 22 31.99 24.35 30.95
CA TYR A 22 31.01 23.29 30.73
C TYR A 22 29.79 23.77 29.94
N LEU A 23 29.31 24.99 30.16
CA LEU A 23 28.24 25.59 29.37
C LEU A 23 28.67 25.78 27.91
N ALA A 24 29.86 26.31 27.66
CA ALA A 24 30.37 26.50 26.31
C ALA A 24 30.58 25.15 25.57
N LEU A 25 31.14 24.16 26.25
CA LEU A 25 31.29 22.81 25.70
C LEU A 25 29.94 22.13 25.46
N GLY A 26 28.98 22.28 26.38
CA GLY A 26 27.63 21.76 26.24
C GLY A 26 26.88 22.38 25.07
N LEU A 27 26.98 23.70 24.89
CA LEU A 27 26.43 24.40 23.73
C LEU A 27 27.08 23.93 22.42
N GLY A 28 28.41 23.79 22.39
CA GLY A 28 29.12 23.27 21.22
C GLY A 28 28.75 21.81 20.88
N ALA A 29 28.47 20.97 21.88
CA ALA A 29 27.96 19.62 21.65
C ALA A 29 26.53 19.65 21.08
N LEU A 30 25.64 20.49 21.65
CA LEU A 30 24.26 20.64 21.17
C LEU A 30 24.19 21.14 19.73
N THR A 31 25.06 22.07 19.33
CA THR A 31 25.10 22.58 17.95
C THR A 31 25.52 21.53 16.92
N MET A 32 26.22 20.46 17.33
CA MET A 32 26.55 19.33 16.47
C MET A 32 25.49 18.23 16.50
N LEU A 33 24.89 17.96 17.67
CA LEU A 33 23.90 16.90 17.83
C LEU A 33 22.57 17.21 17.13
N ILE A 34 22.14 18.49 17.09
CA ILE A 34 20.89 18.86 16.44
C ILE A 34 20.93 18.62 14.92
N PRO A 35 21.93 19.12 14.16
CA PRO A 35 22.05 18.80 12.73
C PRO A 35 22.18 17.30 12.46
N LEU A 36 22.96 16.58 13.26
CA LEU A 36 23.10 15.12 13.12
C LEU A 36 21.75 14.41 13.29
N GLY A 37 20.99 14.78 14.32
CA GLY A 37 19.66 14.23 14.56
C GLY A 37 18.68 14.58 13.43
N LEU A 38 18.72 15.80 12.90
CA LEU A 38 17.91 16.20 11.74
C LEU A 38 18.29 15.42 10.47
N MET A 39 19.57 15.14 10.24
CA MET A 39 20.02 14.30 9.13
C MET A 39 19.56 12.85 9.30
N ALA A 40 19.66 12.30 10.52
CA ALA A 40 19.17 10.96 10.83
C ALA A 40 17.65 10.86 10.62
N ALA A 41 16.87 11.81 11.14
CA ALA A 41 15.44 11.91 10.90
C ALA A 41 15.13 12.03 9.39
N GLY A 42 15.87 12.90 8.69
CA GLY A 42 15.78 13.11 7.24
C GLY A 42 15.99 11.83 6.43
N SER A 43 16.90 10.94 6.86
CA SER A 43 17.17 9.67 6.18
C SER A 43 16.01 8.67 6.24
N THR A 44 15.08 8.86 7.16
CA THR A 44 13.89 8.00 7.33
C THR A 44 12.65 8.56 6.66
N LYS A 45 12.75 9.74 6.02
CA LYS A 45 11.63 10.38 5.34
C LYS A 45 11.21 9.62 4.08
N SER A 46 9.95 9.77 3.74
CA SER A 46 9.29 9.29 2.54
C SER A 46 8.35 10.39 2.04
N ILE A 47 7.47 10.11 1.07
CA ILE A 47 6.52 11.10 0.56
C ILE A 47 5.59 11.56 1.69
N ALA A 48 5.08 10.64 2.51
CA ALA A 48 4.10 10.93 3.56
C ALA A 48 4.58 11.85 4.69
N ASP A 49 5.89 12.11 4.82
CA ASP A 49 6.46 13.01 5.83
C ASP A 49 7.52 13.97 5.25
N GLN A 50 7.55 14.13 3.93
CA GLN A 50 8.59 14.92 3.24
C GLN A 50 8.65 16.37 3.72
N ARG A 51 7.48 16.94 4.05
CA ARG A 51 7.31 18.32 4.51
C ARG A 51 7.71 18.54 5.98
N GLU A 52 7.95 17.47 6.74
CA GLU A 52 8.19 17.57 8.18
C GLU A 52 9.68 17.76 8.50
N ASN A 53 10.06 18.89 9.10
CA ASN A 53 11.46 19.14 9.50
C ASN A 53 11.60 19.09 11.02
N VAL A 54 11.44 17.90 11.57
CA VAL A 54 11.44 17.64 13.01
C VAL A 54 12.60 16.72 13.42
N LEU A 55 13.11 16.90 14.63
CA LEU A 55 14.20 16.09 15.18
C LEU A 55 13.76 14.64 15.47
N VAL A 56 12.52 14.49 15.93
CA VAL A 56 11.89 13.20 16.20
C VAL A 56 10.82 12.98 15.12
N PRO A 57 11.03 12.04 14.17
CA PRO A 57 10.04 11.72 13.16
C PRO A 57 8.67 11.38 13.78
N ARG A 58 7.59 11.94 13.24
CA ARG A 58 6.27 11.81 13.86
C ARG A 58 5.73 10.38 13.86
N PHE A 59 6.13 9.55 12.90
CA PHE A 59 5.74 8.13 12.88
C PHE A 59 6.20 7.34 14.11
N LEU A 60 7.16 7.86 14.89
CA LEU A 60 7.61 7.25 16.15
C LEU A 60 6.71 7.59 17.34
N VAL A 61 5.87 8.62 17.23
CA VAL A 61 5.10 9.18 18.36
C VAL A 61 3.62 9.42 18.04
N SER A 62 3.20 9.20 16.79
CA SER A 62 1.83 9.41 16.31
C SER A 62 1.40 8.25 15.44
N ASP A 63 0.35 7.54 15.87
CA ASP A 63 -0.22 6.41 15.14
C ASP A 63 -0.77 6.84 13.78
N GLU A 64 -1.30 8.05 13.68
CA GLU A 64 -1.76 8.60 12.40
C GLU A 64 -0.60 8.86 11.42
N ALA A 65 0.53 9.40 11.90
CA ALA A 65 1.72 9.56 11.06
C ALA A 65 2.30 8.19 10.63
N LEU A 66 2.31 7.21 11.54
CA LEU A 66 2.71 5.84 11.23
C LEU A 66 1.78 5.18 10.21
N TRP A 67 0.47 5.38 10.37
CA TRP A 67 -0.57 4.89 9.46
C TRP A 67 -0.37 5.41 8.04
N ARG A 68 -0.20 6.72 7.87
CA ARG A 68 0.00 7.33 6.54
C ARG A 68 1.27 6.82 5.87
N LYS A 69 2.37 6.71 6.63
CA LYS A 69 3.64 6.13 6.15
C LYS A 69 3.49 4.65 5.79
N HIS A 70 2.70 3.91 6.58
CA HIS A 70 2.39 2.52 6.28
C HIS A 70 1.57 2.38 5.00
N LEU A 71 0.54 3.21 4.79
CA LEU A 71 -0.27 3.23 3.57
C LEU A 71 0.56 3.57 2.34
N GLU A 72 1.43 4.57 2.42
CA GLU A 72 2.37 4.91 1.34
C GLU A 72 3.17 3.69 0.92
N ALA A 73 3.77 2.98 1.87
CA ALA A 73 4.54 1.80 1.59
C ALA A 73 3.66 0.61 1.15
N LEU A 74 2.47 0.43 1.75
CA LEU A 74 1.53 -0.65 1.45
C LEU A 74 1.01 -0.57 0.00
N PHE A 75 0.82 0.64 -0.52
CA PHE A 75 0.37 0.85 -1.89
C PHE A 75 1.53 1.19 -2.85
N ASN A 76 2.77 0.94 -2.44
CA ASN A 76 3.98 1.16 -3.24
C ASN A 76 4.02 2.57 -3.86
N GLU A 77 3.69 3.58 -3.06
CA GLU A 77 3.62 5.00 -3.42
C GLU A 77 2.53 5.35 -4.46
N SER A 78 1.62 4.43 -4.79
CA SER A 78 0.55 4.65 -5.76
C SER A 78 -0.74 5.15 -5.11
N MET A 79 -1.07 6.43 -5.31
CA MET A 79 -2.35 7.01 -4.91
C MET A 79 -3.54 6.39 -5.66
N ASP A 80 -3.37 5.97 -6.91
CA ASP A 80 -4.46 5.32 -7.65
C ASP A 80 -4.73 3.92 -7.11
N ALA A 81 -3.70 3.14 -6.76
CA ALA A 81 -3.91 1.83 -6.12
C ALA A 81 -4.63 1.96 -4.78
N LEU A 82 -4.25 2.95 -3.96
CA LEU A 82 -4.92 3.24 -2.71
C LEU A 82 -6.39 3.64 -2.94
N ASN A 83 -6.63 4.62 -3.82
CA ASN A 83 -7.96 5.15 -4.07
C ASN A 83 -8.90 4.11 -4.70
N MET A 84 -8.38 3.17 -5.49
CA MET A 84 -9.16 2.02 -5.96
C MET A 84 -9.54 1.10 -4.79
N ALA A 85 -8.61 0.81 -3.89
CA ALA A 85 -8.87 -0.10 -2.76
C ALA A 85 -9.80 0.51 -1.69
N PHE A 86 -9.72 1.82 -1.48
CA PHE A 86 -10.47 2.53 -0.44
C PHE A 86 -11.75 3.19 -0.98
N ASP A 87 -11.98 3.11 -2.31
CA ASP A 87 -13.05 3.83 -3.02
C ASP A 87 -13.07 5.34 -2.68
N SER A 88 -11.89 5.97 -2.76
CA SER A 88 -11.64 7.35 -2.32
C SER A 88 -11.04 8.23 -3.42
N ASP A 89 -10.82 9.51 -3.13
CA ASP A 89 -10.20 10.48 -4.04
C ASP A 89 -9.09 11.32 -3.40
N TYR A 90 -8.36 10.73 -2.45
CA TYR A 90 -7.21 11.39 -1.83
C TYR A 90 -6.16 11.78 -2.88
N ILE A 91 -5.57 12.96 -2.72
CA ILE A 91 -4.53 13.47 -3.61
C ILE A 91 -3.14 13.11 -3.07
N VAL A 92 -2.99 13.09 -1.75
CA VAL A 92 -1.73 12.82 -1.06
C VAL A 92 -1.97 11.91 0.15
N PHE A 93 -0.95 11.17 0.58
CA PHE A 93 -1.06 10.24 1.71
C PHE A 93 -1.24 10.96 3.04
N GLU A 94 -0.75 12.20 3.16
CA GLU A 94 -0.82 13.01 4.37
C GLU A 94 -2.23 13.42 4.77
N ASP A 95 -3.20 13.34 3.86
CA ASP A 95 -4.58 13.72 4.13
C ASP A 95 -5.44 12.53 4.58
N ILE A 96 -4.87 11.32 4.62
CA ILE A 96 -5.62 10.12 4.95
C ILE A 96 -5.73 9.99 6.47
N PRO A 97 -6.95 10.02 7.03
CA PRO A 97 -7.15 9.90 8.47
C PRO A 97 -6.90 8.46 8.92
N LEU A 98 -6.46 8.30 10.16
CA LEU A 98 -6.53 7.02 10.85
C LEU A 98 -8.03 6.72 11.14
N PRO A 99 -8.57 5.57 10.69
CA PRO A 99 -9.96 5.25 10.98
C PRO A 99 -10.18 5.04 12.50
N PRO A 100 -11.28 5.56 13.08
CA PRO A 100 -11.63 5.29 14.47
C PRO A 100 -12.02 3.81 14.65
N GLU A 101 -12.00 3.32 15.89
CA GLU A 101 -12.33 1.91 16.20
C GLU A 101 -13.75 1.50 15.79
N ASP A 102 -14.69 2.44 15.80
CA ASP A 102 -16.11 2.28 15.44
C ASP A 102 -16.43 2.77 14.03
N ALA A 103 -15.44 2.87 13.15
CA ALA A 103 -15.65 3.25 11.75
C ALA A 103 -16.69 2.33 11.09
N PRO A 104 -17.54 2.86 10.18
CA PRO A 104 -18.49 2.04 9.44
C PRO A 104 -17.82 0.83 8.78
N GLY A 105 -18.38 -0.37 8.97
CA GLY A 105 -17.81 -1.61 8.46
C GLY A 105 -16.75 -2.26 9.37
N ALA A 106 -16.45 -1.70 10.54
CA ALA A 106 -15.56 -2.32 11.53
C ALA A 106 -16.02 -3.74 11.93
N GLU A 107 -17.33 -3.99 11.94
CA GLU A 107 -17.93 -5.30 12.18
C GLU A 107 -17.62 -6.33 11.08
N LEU A 108 -17.29 -5.88 9.87
CA LEU A 108 -16.91 -6.73 8.74
C LEU A 108 -15.43 -7.12 8.79
N VAL A 109 -14.59 -6.40 9.53
CA VAL A 109 -13.13 -6.65 9.58
C VAL A 109 -12.78 -8.08 10.02
N PRO A 110 -13.38 -8.65 11.10
CA PRO A 110 -13.12 -10.05 11.46
C PRO A 110 -13.55 -11.03 10.36
N LEU A 111 -14.71 -10.79 9.74
CA LEU A 111 -15.24 -11.62 8.66
C LEU A 111 -14.34 -11.56 7.43
N TRP A 112 -13.81 -10.38 7.10
CA TRP A 112 -12.87 -10.18 6.02
C TRP A 112 -11.59 -10.98 6.24
N ARG A 113 -11.03 -10.94 7.46
CA ARG A 113 -9.84 -11.76 7.81
C ARG A 113 -10.11 -13.26 7.67
N GLU A 114 -11.30 -13.73 8.06
CA GLU A 114 -11.68 -15.13 7.86
C GLU A 114 -11.79 -15.51 6.37
N PHE A 115 -12.33 -14.63 5.53
CA PHE A 115 -12.40 -14.83 4.08
C PHE A 115 -11.01 -14.85 3.42
N LEU A 116 -10.09 -13.98 3.86
CA LEU A 116 -8.71 -14.03 3.37
C LEU A 116 -8.02 -15.36 3.76
N ALA A 117 -8.32 -15.87 4.96
CA ALA A 117 -7.77 -17.13 5.45
C ALA A 117 -8.41 -18.38 4.80
N SER A 118 -9.60 -18.29 4.20
CA SER A 118 -10.29 -19.43 3.60
C SER A 118 -9.67 -19.89 2.27
N GLY A 119 -8.73 -19.14 1.70
CA GLY A 119 -8.13 -19.44 0.39
C GLY A 119 -9.11 -19.24 -0.77
N SER A 120 -10.18 -18.46 -0.55
CA SER A 120 -11.22 -18.22 -1.56
C SER A 120 -10.77 -17.27 -2.67
N LEU A 121 -9.66 -16.54 -2.49
CA LEU A 121 -9.11 -15.64 -3.50
C LEU A 121 -7.99 -16.33 -4.30
N PRO A 122 -7.96 -16.16 -5.64
CA PRO A 122 -6.86 -16.63 -6.45
C PRO A 122 -5.61 -15.75 -6.21
N PRO A 123 -4.38 -16.25 -6.49
CA PRO A 123 -3.16 -15.46 -6.30
C PRO A 123 -3.17 -14.12 -7.03
N GLU A 124 -3.77 -14.06 -8.22
CA GLU A 124 -3.89 -12.87 -9.06
C GLU A 124 -4.70 -11.75 -8.39
N ALA A 125 -5.55 -12.08 -7.40
CA ALA A 125 -6.33 -11.10 -6.64
C ALA A 125 -5.51 -10.41 -5.55
N ILE A 126 -4.32 -10.91 -5.24
CA ILE A 126 -3.49 -10.43 -4.16
C ILE A 126 -2.24 -9.79 -4.76
N THR A 127 -1.93 -8.58 -4.30
CA THR A 127 -0.63 -7.94 -4.49
C THR A 127 0.03 -7.72 -3.14
N ILE A 128 1.29 -7.27 -3.17
CA ILE A 128 2.04 -6.93 -1.96
C ILE A 128 2.55 -5.50 -2.01
N GLY A 129 2.36 -4.83 -0.88
CA GLY A 129 3.01 -3.58 -0.55
C GLY A 129 4.42 -3.77 -0.05
N HIS A 130 5.05 -2.66 0.30
CA HIS A 130 6.42 -2.61 0.80
C HIS A 130 7.39 -3.33 -0.14
N TYR A 131 7.14 -3.26 -1.44
CA TYR A 131 7.92 -3.92 -2.49
C TYR A 131 8.58 -2.92 -3.42
N TRP A 132 7.90 -1.80 -3.74
CA TRP A 132 8.44 -0.79 -4.65
C TRP A 132 8.24 0.61 -4.05
N ALA A 133 9.30 1.41 -4.05
CA ALA A 133 9.33 2.77 -3.50
C ALA A 133 10.24 3.68 -4.34
N PRO A 134 9.89 3.94 -5.61
CA PRO A 134 10.72 4.68 -6.54
C PRO A 134 10.97 6.15 -6.12
N GLN A 135 10.01 6.81 -5.48
CA GLN A 135 10.13 8.20 -5.06
C GLN A 135 11.00 8.34 -3.81
N ALA A 136 10.86 7.42 -2.84
CA ALA A 136 11.74 7.37 -1.69
C ALA A 136 13.17 6.89 -2.05
N GLY A 137 13.34 6.21 -3.18
CA GLY A 137 14.63 5.64 -3.61
C GLY A 137 15.16 4.55 -2.67
N ALA A 138 14.27 3.95 -1.87
CA ALA A 138 14.61 2.94 -0.89
C ALA A 138 14.50 1.52 -1.48
N PHE A 139 15.09 0.53 -0.81
CA PHE A 139 14.82 -0.88 -1.06
C PHE A 139 13.83 -1.39 -0.02
N PRO A 140 12.53 -1.51 -0.31
CA PRO A 140 11.52 -1.87 0.69
C PRO A 140 11.70 -3.28 1.25
N VAL A 141 11.07 -3.55 2.40
CA VAL A 141 11.28 -4.80 3.14
C VAL A 141 10.86 -6.05 2.36
N GLN A 142 9.77 -6.00 1.59
CA GLN A 142 9.33 -7.16 0.80
C GLN A 142 10.20 -7.38 -0.45
N LEU A 143 10.79 -6.33 -1.04
CA LEU A 143 11.79 -6.52 -2.10
C LEU A 143 13.04 -7.22 -1.57
N ARG A 144 13.52 -6.82 -0.40
CA ARG A 144 14.65 -7.50 0.26
C ARG A 144 14.29 -8.96 0.61
N ALA A 145 13.06 -9.20 1.08
CA ALA A 145 12.57 -10.54 1.39
C ALA A 145 12.48 -11.41 0.12
N PHE A 146 11.97 -10.87 -1.00
CA PHE A 146 11.91 -11.58 -2.27
C PHE A 146 13.30 -11.95 -2.79
N ARG A 147 14.26 -11.01 -2.74
CA ARG A 147 15.66 -11.29 -3.12
C ARG A 147 16.29 -12.37 -2.25
N ARG A 148 15.99 -12.36 -0.95
CA ARG A 148 16.45 -13.41 -0.02
C ARG A 148 15.83 -14.76 -0.37
N HIS A 149 14.52 -14.81 -0.59
CA HIS A 149 13.80 -16.01 -1.03
C HIS A 149 14.42 -16.62 -2.29
N LEU A 150 14.69 -15.78 -3.31
CA LEU A 150 15.33 -16.22 -4.54
C LEU A 150 16.76 -16.74 -4.30
N ARG A 151 17.53 -16.10 -3.42
CA ARG A 151 18.88 -16.56 -3.08
C ARG A 151 18.89 -17.88 -2.33
N GLU A 152 17.96 -18.06 -1.40
CA GLU A 152 17.80 -19.31 -0.65
C GLU A 152 17.32 -20.44 -1.57
N THR A 153 16.48 -20.13 -2.56
CA THR A 153 15.93 -21.10 -3.51
C THR A 153 16.94 -21.53 -4.57
N TYR A 154 17.70 -20.59 -5.14
CA TYR A 154 18.56 -20.86 -6.30
C TYR A 154 20.06 -20.88 -5.98
N GLY A 155 20.50 -20.42 -4.81
CA GLY A 155 21.92 -20.38 -4.44
C GLY A 155 22.70 -19.28 -5.14
N THR A 156 23.05 -19.47 -6.41
CA THR A 156 23.83 -18.52 -7.22
C THR A 156 22.98 -17.71 -8.20
N LEU A 157 23.50 -16.55 -8.62
CA LEU A 157 22.83 -15.70 -9.61
C LEU A 157 22.73 -16.38 -10.97
N ASP A 158 23.75 -17.14 -11.37
CA ASP A 158 23.76 -17.90 -12.62
C ASP A 158 22.70 -19.01 -12.63
N GLU A 159 22.50 -19.68 -11.50
CA GLU A 159 21.43 -20.68 -11.34
C GLU A 159 20.04 -20.05 -11.41
N LEU A 160 19.85 -18.90 -10.76
CA LEU A 160 18.61 -18.13 -10.88
C LEU A 160 18.35 -17.73 -12.33
N ASN A 161 19.32 -17.10 -12.99
CA ASN A 161 19.18 -16.63 -14.37
C ASN A 161 18.83 -17.77 -15.33
N ARG A 162 19.51 -18.91 -15.18
CA ARG A 162 19.23 -20.12 -15.97
C ARG A 162 17.84 -20.70 -15.68
N ALA A 163 17.43 -20.76 -14.42
CA ALA A 163 16.17 -21.37 -14.02
C ALA A 163 14.95 -20.50 -14.38
N LEU A 164 15.08 -19.18 -14.24
CA LEU A 164 13.98 -18.23 -14.43
C LEU A 164 13.97 -17.54 -15.80
N GLY A 165 14.97 -17.82 -16.66
CA GLY A 165 15.10 -17.19 -17.97
C GLY A 165 15.38 -15.68 -17.87
N THR A 166 16.18 -15.28 -16.88
CA THR A 166 16.54 -13.88 -16.62
C THR A 166 18.03 -13.64 -16.94
N ASP A 167 18.45 -12.39 -16.90
CA ASP A 167 19.83 -12.00 -17.20
C ASP A 167 20.30 -10.88 -16.26
N PHE A 168 20.13 -11.10 -14.94
CA PHE A 168 20.59 -10.16 -13.93
C PHE A 168 22.11 -10.24 -13.75
N ASP A 169 22.75 -9.09 -13.62
CA ASP A 169 24.20 -8.95 -13.41
C ASP A 169 24.61 -8.95 -11.94
N ALA A 170 23.68 -8.63 -11.02
CA ALA A 170 23.92 -8.64 -9.59
C ALA A 170 22.63 -8.88 -8.79
N TRP A 171 22.77 -9.42 -7.57
CA TRP A 171 21.62 -9.65 -6.68
C TRP A 171 20.82 -8.38 -6.33
N TYR A 172 21.45 -7.21 -6.33
CA TYR A 172 20.76 -5.95 -6.02
C TYR A 172 19.97 -5.40 -7.23
N THR A 173 20.16 -5.93 -8.44
CA THR A 173 19.38 -5.58 -9.64
C THR A 173 18.19 -6.52 -9.84
N VAL A 174 18.18 -7.68 -9.18
CA VAL A 174 17.05 -8.61 -9.15
C VAL A 174 15.78 -7.89 -8.69
N PHE A 175 14.83 -7.77 -9.61
CA PHE A 175 13.56 -7.10 -9.44
C PHE A 175 12.59 -7.61 -10.50
N VAL A 176 11.33 -7.77 -10.15
CA VAL A 176 10.24 -7.98 -11.11
C VAL A 176 9.22 -6.87 -10.95
N GLN A 177 8.75 -6.31 -12.07
CA GLN A 177 7.58 -5.44 -12.05
C GLN A 177 6.36 -6.32 -11.72
N PRO A 178 5.66 -6.09 -10.59
CA PRO A 178 4.52 -6.92 -10.22
C PRO A 178 3.49 -6.96 -11.35
N PRO A 179 2.98 -8.14 -11.72
CA PRO A 179 1.97 -8.23 -12.76
C PRO A 179 0.73 -7.40 -12.42
N ALA A 180 0.31 -6.53 -13.33
CA ALA A 180 -0.78 -5.60 -13.11
C ALA A 180 -2.14 -6.23 -13.47
N TYR A 181 -2.58 -7.22 -12.68
CA TYR A 181 -3.72 -8.10 -13.00
C TYR A 181 -5.09 -7.41 -13.15
N LEU A 182 -5.23 -6.14 -12.82
CA LEU A 182 -6.43 -5.37 -13.16
C LEU A 182 -6.54 -5.07 -14.66
N PHE A 183 -5.42 -4.97 -15.37
CA PHE A 183 -5.36 -4.51 -16.76
C PHE A 183 -5.23 -5.70 -17.75
N PRO A 184 -5.68 -5.54 -19.01
CA PRO A 184 -5.85 -6.66 -19.96
C PRO A 184 -4.56 -7.32 -20.43
N HIS A 185 -3.44 -6.62 -20.32
CA HIS A 185 -2.15 -7.09 -20.82
C HIS A 185 -1.41 -8.01 -19.84
N ALA A 186 -1.75 -7.96 -18.55
CA ALA A 186 -1.13 -8.81 -17.54
C ALA A 186 -1.69 -10.22 -17.62
N LYS A 187 -0.82 -11.18 -17.95
CA LYS A 187 -1.17 -12.60 -18.04
C LYS A 187 -0.45 -13.37 -16.92
N PRO A 188 -1.14 -14.23 -16.15
CA PRO A 188 -0.48 -15.17 -15.26
C PRO A 188 0.42 -16.08 -16.08
N GLY A 189 1.55 -16.53 -15.54
CA GLY A 189 2.47 -17.35 -16.33
C GLY A 189 3.26 -16.60 -17.39
N ALA A 190 3.25 -15.25 -17.41
CA ALA A 190 3.93 -14.50 -18.46
C ALA A 190 5.44 -14.77 -18.50
N THR A 191 6.07 -14.94 -17.33
CA THR A 191 7.47 -15.35 -17.20
C THR A 191 7.65 -16.23 -15.96
N PRO A 192 8.66 -17.12 -15.93
CA PRO A 192 8.96 -17.91 -14.73
C PRO A 192 9.23 -17.06 -13.49
N LEU A 193 9.85 -15.88 -13.66
CA LEU A 193 10.08 -14.92 -12.57
C LEU A 193 8.78 -14.33 -12.03
N ALA A 194 7.80 -14.03 -12.90
CA ALA A 194 6.48 -13.56 -12.48
C ALA A 194 5.74 -14.64 -11.68
N ASP A 195 5.82 -15.90 -12.11
CA ASP A 195 5.23 -17.04 -11.39
C ASP A 195 5.89 -17.28 -10.03
N GLU A 196 7.21 -17.13 -9.94
CA GLU A 196 7.94 -17.18 -8.67
C GLU A 196 7.50 -16.06 -7.73
N PHE A 197 7.30 -14.85 -8.26
CA PHE A 197 6.78 -13.73 -7.49
C PHE A 197 5.35 -13.96 -7.01
N ASP A 198 4.47 -14.51 -7.86
CA ASP A 198 3.09 -14.82 -7.50
C ASP A 198 2.98 -15.91 -6.43
N ARG A 199 3.94 -16.83 -6.36
CA ARG A 199 4.07 -17.77 -5.24
C ARG A 199 4.61 -17.08 -3.99
N PHE A 200 5.66 -16.27 -4.13
CA PHE A 200 6.28 -15.56 -3.01
C PHE A 200 5.29 -14.65 -2.27
N LYS A 201 4.47 -13.87 -2.98
CA LYS A 201 3.53 -12.93 -2.35
C LYS A 201 2.52 -13.61 -1.42
N LEU A 202 2.18 -14.87 -1.68
CA LEU A 202 1.30 -15.67 -0.80
C LEU A 202 1.96 -16.14 0.50
N THR A 203 3.28 -15.99 0.61
CA THR A 203 4.03 -16.24 1.86
C THR A 203 4.30 -14.97 2.66
N ALA A 204 4.05 -13.80 2.07
CA ALA A 204 4.31 -12.52 2.71
C ALA A 204 3.37 -12.31 3.92
N PRO A 205 3.74 -11.57 4.96
CA PRO A 205 2.84 -11.30 6.09
C PRO A 205 1.54 -10.59 5.69
N ASP A 206 0.45 -10.81 6.43
CA ASP A 206 -0.86 -10.23 6.11
C ASP A 206 -0.85 -8.69 6.04
N TRP A 207 -0.04 -8.03 6.87
CA TRP A 207 0.04 -6.56 6.92
C TRP A 207 0.59 -5.92 5.65
N CYS A 208 1.20 -6.68 4.73
CA CYS A 208 1.63 -6.16 3.44
C CYS A 208 0.82 -6.69 2.26
N ARG A 209 -0.20 -7.53 2.48
CA ARG A 209 -1.05 -8.03 1.40
C ARG A 209 -2.16 -7.04 1.11
N VAL A 210 -2.41 -6.79 -0.17
CA VAL A 210 -3.51 -5.94 -0.63
C VAL A 210 -4.35 -6.74 -1.61
N VAL A 211 -5.67 -6.72 -1.44
CA VAL A 211 -6.60 -7.30 -2.39
C VAL A 211 -6.91 -6.27 -3.47
N LEU A 212 -6.80 -6.67 -4.73
CA LEU A 212 -7.12 -5.81 -5.87
C LEU A 212 -8.63 -5.56 -5.92
N SER A 213 -9.03 -4.36 -6.36
CA SER A 213 -10.44 -4.01 -6.53
C SER A 213 -10.79 -3.67 -7.99
N PRO A 214 -11.31 -4.63 -8.77
CA PRO A 214 -11.95 -4.37 -10.05
C PRO A 214 -13.08 -3.34 -10.00
N GLU A 215 -13.87 -3.29 -8.91
CA GLU A 215 -14.92 -2.28 -8.75
C GLU A 215 -14.34 -0.89 -8.53
N GLY A 216 -13.31 -0.77 -7.68
CA GLY A 216 -12.55 0.47 -7.52
C GLY A 216 -11.91 0.92 -8.81
N TYR A 217 -11.36 -0.01 -9.62
CA TYR A 217 -10.82 0.29 -10.95
C TYR A 217 -11.89 0.86 -11.88
N PHE A 218 -13.07 0.24 -11.94
CA PHE A 218 -14.21 0.71 -12.71
C PHE A 218 -14.61 2.14 -12.33
N LYS A 219 -14.81 2.42 -11.04
CA LYS A 219 -15.19 3.77 -10.60
C LYS A 219 -14.08 4.79 -10.88
N ARG A 220 -12.85 4.47 -10.47
CA ARG A 220 -11.74 5.44 -10.39
C ARG A 220 -11.09 5.75 -11.73
N LEU A 221 -10.76 4.73 -12.51
CA LEU A 221 -9.96 4.88 -13.73
C LEU A 221 -10.79 4.66 -15.00
N TYR A 222 -12.05 4.22 -14.89
CA TYR A 222 -12.94 4.07 -16.02
C TYR A 222 -14.04 5.14 -16.06
N LEU A 223 -14.88 5.24 -15.02
CA LEU A 223 -16.02 6.17 -15.00
C LEU A 223 -15.59 7.63 -14.76
N LYS A 224 -14.85 7.92 -13.69
CA LYS A 224 -14.48 9.31 -13.34
C LYS A 224 -13.75 10.07 -14.47
N PRO A 225 -12.85 9.46 -15.26
CA PRO A 225 -12.25 10.14 -16.42
C PRO A 225 -13.23 10.44 -17.55
N ARG A 226 -14.32 9.67 -17.68
CA ARG A 226 -15.37 9.85 -18.71
C ARG A 226 -16.44 10.85 -18.28
N HIS A 227 -16.78 10.87 -16.99
CA HIS A 227 -17.95 11.59 -16.47
C HIS A 227 -17.65 12.65 -15.43
N SER A 228 -16.38 12.96 -15.16
CA SER A 228 -15.92 13.79 -14.04
C SER A 228 -15.87 13.07 -12.70
N ARG A 229 -15.08 13.62 -11.77
CA ARG A 229 -15.09 13.22 -10.35
C ARG A 229 -16.36 13.66 -9.62
N ASP A 230 -17.10 14.59 -10.20
CA ASP A 230 -18.38 15.06 -9.69
C ASP A 230 -19.48 14.03 -9.96
N ILE A 231 -20.14 13.55 -8.90
CA ILE A 231 -21.22 12.56 -9.02
C ILE A 231 -22.45 13.13 -9.72
N ASP A 232 -22.67 14.46 -9.67
CA ASP A 232 -23.82 15.09 -10.32
C ASP A 232 -23.72 15.00 -11.84
N ALA A 233 -22.51 15.10 -12.39
CA ALA A 233 -22.27 14.93 -13.82
C ALA A 233 -22.54 13.49 -14.27
N TYR A 234 -22.10 12.49 -13.48
CA TYR A 234 -22.45 11.09 -13.71
C TYR A 234 -23.96 10.88 -13.65
N ASN A 235 -24.63 11.39 -12.62
CA ASN A 235 -26.07 11.25 -12.43
C ASN A 235 -26.86 11.87 -13.60
N ALA A 236 -26.44 13.04 -14.09
CA ALA A 236 -27.06 13.69 -15.23
C ALA A 236 -26.93 12.88 -16.53
N ALA A 237 -25.79 12.21 -16.74
CA ALA A 237 -25.54 11.38 -17.92
C ALA A 237 -26.33 10.06 -17.90
N HIS A 238 -26.49 9.44 -16.72
CA HIS A 238 -27.10 8.12 -16.57
C HIS A 238 -28.56 8.16 -16.12
N GLY A 239 -29.09 9.34 -15.76
CA GLY A 239 -30.44 9.48 -15.21
C GLY A 239 -30.58 8.85 -13.82
N THR A 240 -29.50 8.83 -13.04
CA THR A 240 -29.44 8.25 -11.69
C THR A 240 -29.47 9.32 -10.60
N ALA A 241 -29.49 8.91 -9.34
CA ALA A 241 -29.48 9.80 -8.17
C ALA A 241 -28.59 9.24 -7.05
N HIS A 242 -27.38 8.79 -7.41
CA HIS A 242 -26.40 8.32 -6.43
C HIS A 242 -25.90 9.47 -5.57
N ALA A 243 -25.70 9.24 -4.26
CA ALA A 243 -25.16 10.25 -3.37
C ALA A 243 -23.64 10.40 -3.56
N SER A 244 -22.96 9.32 -3.97
CA SER A 244 -21.54 9.31 -4.30
C SER A 244 -21.19 8.19 -5.26
N TYR A 245 -19.96 8.18 -5.78
CA TYR A 245 -19.45 7.06 -6.57
C TYR A 245 -19.38 5.74 -5.80
N ALA A 246 -19.36 5.77 -4.46
CA ALA A 246 -19.39 4.56 -3.66
C ALA A 246 -20.68 3.75 -3.89
N ASP A 247 -21.80 4.44 -4.20
CA ASP A 247 -23.10 3.84 -4.44
C ASP A 247 -23.28 3.29 -5.86
N VAL A 248 -22.33 3.55 -6.77
CA VAL A 248 -22.38 3.11 -8.17
C VAL A 248 -21.87 1.67 -8.24
N PRO A 249 -22.72 0.65 -8.48
CA PRO A 249 -22.23 -0.73 -8.49
C PRO A 249 -21.44 -1.02 -9.76
N LEU A 250 -20.53 -2.01 -9.69
CA LEU A 250 -20.11 -2.76 -10.86
C LEU A 250 -20.98 -4.03 -10.96
N PRO A 251 -21.99 -4.08 -11.86
CA PRO A 251 -22.90 -5.21 -11.95
C PRO A 251 -22.16 -6.52 -12.26
N ARG A 252 -22.47 -7.59 -11.51
CA ARG A 252 -21.86 -8.91 -11.70
C ARG A 252 -22.15 -9.50 -13.09
N ARG A 253 -23.29 -9.15 -13.68
CA ARG A 253 -23.75 -9.60 -15.00
C ARG A 253 -24.09 -8.38 -15.84
N PHE A 254 -24.16 -8.59 -17.15
CA PHE A 254 -24.64 -7.58 -18.08
C PHE A 254 -25.98 -7.00 -17.59
N PRO A 255 -26.09 -5.66 -17.45
CA PRO A 255 -27.26 -5.05 -16.84
C PRO A 255 -28.38 -4.83 -17.88
N GLU A 256 -29.14 -5.88 -18.21
CA GLU A 256 -30.16 -5.88 -19.28
C GLU A 256 -31.23 -4.78 -19.15
N THR A 257 -31.54 -4.36 -17.92
CA THR A 257 -32.58 -3.35 -17.63
C THR A 257 -32.01 -1.95 -17.41
N ALA A 258 -30.69 -1.78 -17.45
CA ALA A 258 -30.03 -0.49 -17.26
C ALA A 258 -30.13 0.38 -18.52
N SER A 259 -29.72 1.64 -18.42
CA SER A 259 -29.69 2.55 -19.57
C SER A 259 -28.74 2.03 -20.68
N PRO A 260 -28.95 2.41 -21.96
CA PRO A 260 -28.05 2.01 -23.05
C PRO A 260 -26.59 2.41 -22.80
N LEU A 261 -26.36 3.54 -22.12
CA LEU A 261 -25.02 4.00 -21.75
C LEU A 261 -24.37 3.06 -20.74
N GLU A 262 -25.06 2.71 -19.65
CA GLU A 262 -24.54 1.77 -18.64
C GLU A 262 -24.26 0.38 -19.25
N GLN A 263 -25.09 -0.06 -20.18
CA GLN A 263 -24.89 -1.32 -20.91
C GLN A 263 -23.63 -1.27 -21.77
N GLU A 264 -23.43 -0.18 -22.53
CA GLU A 264 -22.24 0.03 -23.36
C GLU A 264 -20.97 0.08 -22.50
N GLU A 265 -21.00 0.82 -21.39
CA GLU A 265 -19.88 0.97 -20.48
C GLU A 265 -19.51 -0.32 -19.78
N TRP A 266 -20.50 -1.09 -19.34
CA TRP A 266 -20.25 -2.42 -18.80
C TRP A 266 -19.56 -3.31 -19.84
N MET A 267 -20.04 -3.30 -21.08
CA MET A 267 -19.45 -4.10 -22.17
C MET A 267 -18.03 -3.64 -22.50
N ASP A 268 -17.80 -2.34 -22.64
CA ASP A 268 -16.49 -1.78 -22.96
C ASP A 268 -15.50 -2.00 -21.82
N PHE A 269 -15.91 -1.76 -20.57
CA PHE A 269 -15.06 -2.02 -19.40
C PHE A 269 -14.66 -3.49 -19.33
N THR A 270 -15.62 -4.42 -19.37
CA THR A 270 -15.35 -5.86 -19.20
C THR A 270 -14.59 -6.49 -20.36
N ARG A 271 -14.67 -5.91 -21.57
CA ARG A 271 -14.00 -6.45 -22.77
C ARG A 271 -12.66 -5.81 -23.06
N ASN A 272 -12.54 -4.50 -22.84
CA ASN A 272 -11.41 -3.70 -23.32
C ASN A 272 -10.54 -3.11 -22.21
N SER A 273 -11.08 -2.91 -21.00
CA SER A 273 -10.36 -2.24 -19.91
C SER A 273 -9.96 -3.20 -18.77
N LEU A 274 -10.85 -4.09 -18.36
CA LEU A 274 -10.61 -5.05 -17.30
C LEU A 274 -9.88 -6.29 -17.82
N SER A 275 -9.00 -6.86 -17.02
CA SER A 275 -8.37 -8.14 -17.33
C SER A 275 -9.41 -9.25 -17.52
N PRO A 276 -9.29 -10.08 -18.57
CA PRO A 276 -10.20 -11.21 -18.79
C PRO A 276 -10.15 -12.25 -17.67
N LEU A 277 -9.14 -12.21 -16.80
CA LEU A 277 -9.05 -13.04 -15.60
C LEU A 277 -10.27 -12.89 -14.67
N TRP A 278 -10.89 -11.72 -14.70
CA TRP A 278 -12.01 -11.36 -13.83
C TRP A 278 -13.38 -11.67 -14.45
N VAL A 279 -13.42 -12.23 -15.66
CA VAL A 279 -14.65 -12.55 -16.39
C VAL A 279 -14.68 -14.05 -16.67
N ARG A 280 -15.67 -14.75 -16.10
CA ARG A 280 -15.94 -16.17 -16.36
C ARG A 280 -17.34 -16.36 -16.90
N ASP A 281 -17.45 -16.92 -18.09
CA ASP A 281 -18.74 -17.21 -18.76
C ASP A 281 -19.67 -15.97 -18.86
N GLY A 282 -19.09 -14.80 -19.11
CA GLY A 282 -19.82 -13.52 -19.19
C GLY A 282 -20.26 -12.96 -17.83
N VAL A 283 -19.73 -13.50 -16.72
CA VAL A 283 -20.03 -13.08 -15.35
C VAL A 283 -18.74 -12.64 -14.66
N LEU A 284 -18.82 -11.58 -13.86
CA LEU A 284 -17.69 -11.13 -13.04
C LEU A 284 -17.40 -12.09 -11.89
N ASP A 285 -16.15 -12.56 -11.85
CA ASP A 285 -15.56 -13.38 -10.79
C ASP A 285 -14.41 -12.60 -10.14
N THR A 286 -14.76 -11.56 -9.39
CA THR A 286 -13.83 -10.61 -8.76
C THR A 286 -13.71 -10.88 -7.26
N PRO A 287 -12.72 -10.29 -6.57
CA PRO A 287 -12.63 -10.38 -5.12
C PRO A 287 -13.91 -9.92 -4.41
N GLU A 288 -14.57 -8.86 -4.91
CA GLU A 288 -15.81 -8.35 -4.35
C GLU A 288 -16.99 -9.31 -4.56
N THR A 289 -17.12 -9.95 -5.73
CA THR A 289 -18.20 -10.93 -5.95
C THR A 289 -17.99 -12.19 -5.12
N ARG A 290 -16.75 -12.66 -4.98
CA ARG A 290 -16.41 -13.79 -4.10
C ARG A 290 -16.66 -13.50 -2.63
N TRP A 291 -16.34 -12.29 -2.18
CA TRP A 291 -16.63 -11.83 -0.83
C TRP A 291 -18.14 -11.84 -0.52
N ARG A 292 -18.95 -11.27 -1.42
CA ARG A 292 -20.41 -11.27 -1.31
C ARG A 292 -20.97 -12.70 -1.27
N ASP A 293 -20.49 -13.58 -2.16
CA ASP A 293 -20.90 -14.99 -2.18
C ASP A 293 -20.54 -15.71 -0.87
N TRP A 294 -19.34 -15.46 -0.32
CA TRP A 294 -18.90 -16.03 0.95
C TRP A 294 -19.76 -15.57 2.14
N LEU A 295 -20.13 -14.29 2.17
CA LEU A 295 -21.01 -13.75 3.21
C LEU A 295 -22.41 -14.40 3.18
N VAL A 296 -22.98 -14.60 1.99
CA VAL A 296 -24.28 -15.27 1.81
C VAL A 296 -24.22 -16.72 2.29
N GLN A 297 -23.23 -17.49 1.85
CA GLN A 297 -23.08 -18.89 2.26
C GLN A 297 -22.95 -19.04 3.78
N ARG A 298 -22.23 -18.10 4.42
CA ARG A 298 -22.06 -18.09 5.88
C ARG A 298 -23.35 -17.78 6.63
N SER A 299 -24.18 -16.86 6.12
CA SER A 299 -25.46 -16.52 6.76
C SER A 299 -26.46 -17.67 6.66
N GLU A 300 -26.52 -18.35 5.51
CA GLU A 300 -27.34 -19.55 5.28
C GLU A 300 -26.90 -20.72 6.17
N GLY A 301 -25.59 -20.95 6.32
CA GLY A 301 -25.03 -21.99 7.18
C GLY A 301 -25.29 -21.78 8.68
N LYS A 302 -25.52 -20.54 9.13
CA LYS A 302 -25.96 -20.24 10.50
C LYS A 302 -27.46 -20.52 10.68
N GLY A 303 -28.30 -20.25 9.67
CA GLY A 303 -29.75 -20.48 9.73
C GLY A 303 -30.17 -21.96 9.73
N GLN A 304 -29.33 -22.88 9.27
CA GLN A 304 -29.60 -24.33 9.32
C GLN A 304 -29.18 -25.00 10.65
N ARG A 305 -28.49 -24.29 11.55
CA ARG A 305 -27.96 -24.81 12.83
C ARG A 305 -28.65 -24.24 14.07
N SER A 306 -29.72 -23.46 13.87
CA SER A 306 -30.57 -22.85 14.90
C SER A 306 -31.98 -23.40 14.79
#